data_AF-A0A7C6P2M2-F1
#
_entry.id   AF-A0A7C6P2M2-F1
#
_cell.length_a   1.000
_cell.length_b   1.000
_cell.length_c   1.000
_cell.angle_alpha   90.00
_cell.angle_beta   90.00
_cell.angle_gamma   90.00
#
_symmetry.space_group_name_H-M   'P 1'
#
loop_
_entity.id
_entity.type
_entity.pdbx_description
1 polymer ?
#
loop_
_entity_poly.entity_id
_entity_poly.type
_entity_poly.pdbx_seq_one_letter_code
_entity_poly.pdbx_strand_id
1 'polypeptide(L)'
;MANYGINFDFIILIIVIFELLLGSIRGLYNQAQKTIALLVPIILNYFLFPVIMNILFNLKGYMAFSKVAVTIIGLKGHANLAITIGNYILLYLVFYFLITYFFKTIRRRNLLFFLGDKKPASRALGSFLSLGSSYILIFILGYMLSPIVNVNHKSPVSNVIITQSNHLFEVTKLNEYQNLNIDDYLEIKETKKQFSFGFIDDDFETYQRIVDLNITFEETSWNEVLMNDEAKMLLLGEKDLFAFTTKNDKKYIIDQIIKLEKENPNIGILKDNRDFIIKYQAYFPVVLRNELHDRENIMDLIIASKDDIYANSNRYGKMALEKSIEKYQFYFDHKNKLFFMLGVNSLEEYQNKLIAIENNRELLHQYNEKFLVVFATENSYYFKNVKTIIKQYQAHEEEFLLLNDEIDFASRLIFASNYEELFVKRTWEKRPLLKAYMNDALLNDKIHGHDIYSQYIFYLYTNTYQDDVVLTEAGIDLFFTNLDNIDFRSPIAIYENIFSQERFKKVGLLNDALISYSEVKAYG
;
A
#
# COMPACT_ATOMS: atom_id res chain seq x y z
N MET A 1 2.65 14.36 2.96
CA MET A 1 3.75 14.76 2.06
C MET A 1 3.10 15.31 0.80
N ALA A 2 3.49 16.49 0.33
CA ALA A 2 3.15 16.90 -1.03
C ALA A 2 3.99 16.02 -1.97
N ASN A 3 3.41 14.92 -2.44
CA ASN A 3 3.96 14.12 -3.53
C ASN A 3 3.99 15.02 -4.76
N TYR A 4 5.15 15.62 -5.05
CA TYR A 4 5.45 16.08 -6.40
C TYR A 4 5.67 14.82 -7.25
N GLY A 5 4.60 14.05 -7.46
CA GLY A 5 4.57 13.02 -8.49
C GLY A 5 4.85 13.71 -9.82
N ILE A 6 5.62 13.05 -10.69
CA ILE A 6 5.84 13.54 -12.05
C ILE A 6 4.45 13.77 -12.67
N ASN A 7 4.19 14.98 -13.16
CA ASN A 7 2.93 15.28 -13.85
C ASN A 7 2.92 14.52 -15.18
N PHE A 8 2.43 13.29 -15.12
CA PHE A 8 2.44 12.33 -16.21
C PHE A 8 1.63 12.84 -17.42
N ASP A 9 0.67 13.75 -17.19
CA ASP A 9 -0.12 14.39 -18.24
C ASP A 9 0.75 15.21 -19.21
N PHE A 10 1.84 15.85 -18.75
CA PHE A 10 2.75 16.59 -19.63
C PHE A 10 3.56 15.63 -20.54
N ILE A 11 3.97 14.49 -19.99
CA ILE A 11 4.68 13.44 -20.75
C ILE A 11 3.72 12.82 -21.79
N ILE A 12 2.48 12.54 -21.40
CA ILE A 12 1.41 12.07 -22.30
C ILE A 12 1.24 13.05 -23.47
N LEU A 13 1.14 14.35 -23.19
CA LEU A 13 0.93 15.37 -24.22
C LEU A 13 2.12 15.45 -25.20
N ILE A 14 3.36 15.34 -24.70
CA ILE A 14 4.55 15.26 -25.56
C ILE A 14 4.50 14.04 -26.47
N ILE A 15 4.15 12.86 -25.95
CA ILE A 15 4.07 11.63 -26.73
C ILE A 15 3.02 11.78 -27.84
N VAL A 16 1.83 12.28 -27.51
CA VAL A 16 0.75 12.50 -28.50
C VAL A 16 1.19 13.46 -29.60
N ILE A 17 1.75 14.62 -29.25
CA ILE A 17 2.19 15.61 -30.24
C ILE A 17 3.30 15.04 -31.13
N PHE A 18 4.28 14.36 -30.52
CA PHE A 18 5.40 13.78 -31.25
C PHE A 18 4.94 12.67 -32.21
N GLU A 19 4.04 11.79 -31.78
CA GLU A 19 3.49 10.73 -32.61
C GLU A 19 2.58 11.27 -33.72
N LEU A 20 1.79 12.32 -33.47
CA LEU A 20 1.02 13.02 -34.50
C LEU A 20 1.94 13.55 -35.61
N LEU A 21 3.02 14.22 -35.23
CA LEU A 21 4.04 14.71 -36.19
C LEU A 21 4.70 13.55 -36.95
N LEU A 22 5.08 12.47 -36.25
CA LEU A 22 5.66 11.30 -36.89
C LEU A 22 4.68 10.59 -37.85
N GLY A 23 3.40 10.47 -37.50
CA GLY A 23 2.37 9.89 -38.35
C GLY A 23 2.17 10.68 -39.64
N SER A 24 2.18 12.01 -39.55
CA SER A 24 2.14 12.92 -40.70
C SER A 24 3.38 12.79 -41.59
N ILE A 25 4.57 12.64 -41.01
CA ILE A 25 5.84 12.52 -41.75
C ILE A 25 5.99 11.14 -42.40
N ARG A 26 5.65 10.07 -41.69
CA ARG A 26 5.90 8.67 -42.10
C ARG A 26 4.81 8.11 -43.01
N GLY A 27 3.60 8.67 -42.97
CA GLY A 27 2.44 8.21 -43.75
C GLY A 27 1.82 6.90 -43.23
N LEU A 28 0.63 6.57 -43.75
CA LEU A 28 -0.22 5.52 -43.20
C LEU A 28 0.44 4.13 -43.10
N TYR A 29 1.14 3.68 -44.14
CA TYR A 29 1.76 2.35 -44.15
C TYR A 29 2.83 2.15 -43.07
N ASN A 30 3.77 3.09 -42.97
CA ASN A 30 4.85 3.01 -41.99
C ASN A 30 4.30 3.20 -40.57
N GLN A 31 3.24 4.00 -40.41
CA GLN A 31 2.57 4.13 -39.11
C GLN A 31 1.83 2.85 -38.74
N ALA A 32 1.13 2.20 -39.68
CA ALA A 32 0.45 0.92 -39.43
C ALA A 32 1.44 -0.17 -39.03
N GLN A 33 2.58 -0.27 -39.72
CA GLN A 33 3.67 -1.17 -39.33
C GLN A 33 4.13 -0.90 -37.89
N LYS A 34 4.34 0.36 -37.52
CA LYS A 34 4.75 0.75 -36.16
C LYS A 34 3.68 0.37 -35.14
N THR A 35 2.42 0.71 -35.38
CA THR A 35 1.31 0.40 -34.48
C THR A 35 1.16 -1.11 -34.27
N ILE A 36 1.26 -1.91 -35.34
CA ILE A 36 1.22 -3.38 -35.24
C ILE A 36 2.44 -3.91 -34.48
N ALA A 37 3.65 -3.40 -34.80
CA ALA A 37 4.87 -3.79 -34.10
C ALA A 37 4.84 -3.45 -32.61
N LEU A 38 4.13 -2.40 -32.19
CA LEU A 38 3.94 -2.05 -30.78
C LEU A 38 2.83 -2.88 -30.11
N LEU A 39 1.73 -3.15 -30.81
CA LEU A 39 0.54 -3.80 -30.25
C LEU A 39 0.68 -5.32 -30.15
N VAL A 40 1.15 -5.97 -31.22
CA VAL A 40 1.17 -7.44 -31.31
C VAL A 40 2.05 -8.08 -30.23
N PRO A 41 3.24 -7.54 -29.85
CA PRO A 41 3.99 -8.07 -28.71
C PRO A 41 3.21 -8.11 -27.40
N ILE A 42 2.32 -7.13 -27.16
CA ILE A 42 1.47 -7.13 -25.97
C ILE A 42 0.50 -8.32 -26.01
N ILE A 43 -0.17 -8.52 -27.15
CA ILE A 43 -1.11 -9.61 -27.35
C ILE A 43 -0.38 -10.95 -27.22
N LEU A 44 0.81 -11.09 -27.81
CA LEU A 44 1.62 -12.30 -27.69
C LEU A 44 2.07 -12.54 -26.25
N ASN A 45 2.53 -11.51 -25.55
CA ASN A 45 2.88 -11.61 -24.14
C ASN A 45 1.69 -12.08 -23.30
N TYR A 46 0.48 -11.57 -23.53
CA TYR A 46 -0.70 -11.99 -22.78
C TYR A 46 -0.90 -13.52 -22.76
N PHE A 47 -0.70 -14.19 -23.89
CA PHE A 47 -0.87 -15.65 -23.98
C PHE A 47 0.39 -16.44 -23.62
N LEU A 48 1.57 -15.96 -24.03
CA LEU A 48 2.82 -16.71 -23.92
C LEU A 48 3.56 -16.45 -22.61
N PHE A 49 3.36 -15.30 -21.98
CA PHE A 49 4.11 -14.93 -20.78
C PHE A 49 3.87 -15.88 -19.60
N PRO A 50 2.63 -16.32 -19.28
CA PRO A 50 2.40 -17.32 -18.23
C PRO A 50 3.15 -18.63 -18.48
N VAL A 51 3.13 -19.10 -19.73
CA VAL A 51 3.83 -20.34 -20.14
C VAL A 51 5.34 -20.19 -19.99
N ILE A 52 5.89 -19.08 -20.47
CA ILE A 52 7.33 -18.80 -20.41
C ILE A 52 7.80 -18.63 -18.97
N MET A 53 7.05 -17.90 -18.15
CA MET A 53 7.39 -17.70 -16.74
C MET A 53 7.37 -19.00 -15.96
N ASN A 54 6.40 -19.89 -16.22
CA ASN A 54 6.38 -21.22 -15.61
C ASN A 54 7.65 -22.01 -15.98
N ILE A 55 8.07 -21.98 -17.24
CA ILE A 55 9.32 -22.63 -17.67
C ILE A 55 10.53 -22.01 -16.95
N LEU A 56 10.66 -20.69 -16.94
CA LEU A 56 11.79 -19.99 -16.32
C LEU A 56 11.90 -20.26 -14.82
N PHE A 57 10.78 -20.25 -14.10
CA PHE A 57 10.77 -20.49 -12.66
C PHE A 57 11.05 -21.95 -12.28
N ASN A 58 10.78 -22.90 -13.17
CA ASN A 58 11.14 -24.31 -13.02
C ASN A 58 12.62 -24.62 -13.30
N LEU A 59 13.37 -23.67 -13.88
CA LEU A 59 14.82 -23.84 -14.10
C LEU A 59 15.59 -23.70 -12.77
N LYS A 60 16.27 -24.79 -12.37
CA LYS A 60 17.15 -24.78 -11.20
C LYS A 60 18.16 -23.64 -11.27
N GLY A 61 18.22 -22.82 -10.23
CA GLY A 61 19.19 -21.71 -10.09
C GLY A 61 18.82 -20.38 -10.75
N TYR A 62 17.82 -20.34 -11.65
CA TYR A 62 17.43 -19.09 -12.35
C TYR A 62 17.07 -17.95 -11.37
N MET A 63 16.29 -18.27 -10.35
CA MET A 63 15.86 -17.29 -9.36
C MET A 63 16.93 -16.92 -8.35
N ALA A 64 17.87 -17.82 -8.04
CA ALA A 64 19.02 -17.48 -7.20
C ALA A 64 19.90 -16.44 -7.92
N PHE A 65 20.19 -16.67 -9.20
CA PHE A 65 20.92 -15.73 -10.04
C PHE A 65 20.18 -14.38 -10.18
N SER A 66 18.88 -14.43 -10.47
CA SER A 66 18.07 -13.23 -10.68
C SER A 66 17.93 -12.38 -9.40
N LYS A 67 17.84 -13.01 -8.22
CA LYS A 67 17.80 -12.30 -6.93
C LYS A 67 19.11 -11.57 -6.61
N VAL A 68 20.26 -12.15 -6.95
CA VAL A 68 21.57 -11.47 -6.80
C VAL A 68 21.60 -10.20 -7.65
N ALA A 69 21.15 -10.28 -8.91
CA ALA A 69 21.09 -9.13 -9.80
C ALA A 69 20.18 -8.01 -9.27
N VAL A 70 18.99 -8.35 -8.75
CA VAL A 70 18.05 -7.35 -8.20
C VAL A 70 18.55 -6.76 -6.86
N THR A 71 19.26 -7.56 -6.07
CA THR A 71 19.87 -7.10 -4.81
C THR A 71 20.94 -6.04 -5.07
N ILE A 72 21.72 -6.17 -6.16
CA ILE A 72 22.72 -5.18 -6.57
C ILE A 72 22.06 -3.86 -6.99
N ILE A 73 20.85 -3.91 -7.57
CA ILE A 73 20.09 -2.75 -8.05
C ILE A 73 19.33 -2.04 -6.90
N GLY A 74 19.30 -2.61 -5.70
CA GLY A 74 18.71 -1.99 -4.50
C GLY A 74 17.20 -2.20 -4.33
N LEU A 75 16.58 -3.09 -5.10
CA LEU A 75 15.14 -3.40 -5.03
C LEU A 75 14.83 -4.62 -4.15
N LYS A 76 15.50 -4.74 -3.00
CA LYS A 76 15.42 -5.94 -2.13
C LYS A 76 14.00 -6.32 -1.72
N GLY A 77 13.12 -5.33 -1.51
CA GLY A 77 11.73 -5.55 -1.10
C GLY A 77 10.78 -5.97 -2.22
N HIS A 78 11.13 -5.74 -3.49
CA HIS A 78 10.27 -6.03 -4.66
C HIS A 78 10.93 -7.04 -5.60
N ALA A 79 11.65 -8.00 -5.03
CA ALA A 79 12.55 -8.85 -5.82
C ALA A 79 11.79 -9.72 -6.82
N ASN A 80 10.67 -10.34 -6.44
CA ASN A 80 9.94 -11.23 -7.35
C ASN A 80 9.25 -10.41 -8.46
N LEU A 81 8.66 -9.27 -8.11
CA LEU A 81 8.01 -8.37 -9.06
C LEU A 81 9.02 -7.80 -10.06
N ALA A 82 10.17 -7.34 -9.59
CA ALA A 82 11.21 -6.76 -10.44
C ALA A 82 11.74 -7.76 -11.47
N ILE A 83 11.98 -9.01 -11.07
CA ILE A 83 12.41 -10.09 -11.98
C ILE A 83 11.33 -10.34 -13.04
N THR A 84 10.07 -10.44 -12.61
CA THR A 84 8.94 -10.75 -13.49
C THR A 84 8.68 -9.63 -14.49
N ILE A 85 8.73 -8.36 -14.06
CA ILE A 85 8.66 -7.19 -14.95
C ILE A 85 9.84 -7.19 -15.93
N GLY A 86 11.06 -7.47 -15.46
CA GLY A 86 12.24 -7.56 -16.32
C GLY A 86 12.07 -8.58 -17.45
N ASN A 87 11.56 -9.77 -17.13
CA ASN A 87 11.25 -10.80 -18.13
C ASN A 87 10.13 -10.37 -19.09
N TYR A 88 9.09 -9.70 -18.57
CA TYR A 88 7.99 -9.20 -19.39
C TYR A 88 8.49 -8.20 -20.42
N ILE A 89 9.35 -7.25 -20.01
CA ILE A 89 9.99 -6.27 -20.89
C ILE A 89 10.90 -6.96 -21.90
N LEU A 90 11.74 -7.90 -21.45
CA LEU A 90 12.65 -8.62 -22.35
C LEU A 90 11.88 -9.37 -23.44
N LEU A 91 10.81 -10.08 -23.06
CA LEU A 91 9.96 -10.80 -24.00
C LEU A 91 9.24 -9.86 -24.97
N TYR A 92 8.72 -8.73 -24.46
CA TYR A 92 8.13 -7.68 -25.29
C TYR A 92 9.11 -7.20 -26.36
N LEU A 93 10.35 -6.89 -25.96
CA LEU A 93 11.39 -6.41 -26.86
C LEU A 93 11.74 -7.46 -27.92
N VAL A 94 11.87 -8.73 -27.53
CA VAL A 94 12.12 -9.84 -28.47
C VAL A 94 11.03 -9.89 -29.54
N PHE A 95 9.75 -9.90 -29.16
CA PHE A 95 8.65 -9.91 -30.12
C PHE A 95 8.60 -8.63 -30.96
N TYR A 96 8.82 -7.47 -30.36
CA TYR A 96 8.89 -6.19 -31.06
C TYR A 96 9.95 -6.22 -32.18
N PHE A 97 11.15 -6.71 -31.88
CA PHE A 97 12.23 -6.83 -32.87
C PHE A 97 11.92 -7.88 -33.94
N LEU A 98 11.35 -9.03 -33.57
CA LEU A 98 10.95 -10.08 -34.53
C LEU A 98 9.90 -9.57 -35.51
N ILE A 99 8.87 -8.87 -35.03
CA ILE A 99 7.80 -8.33 -35.88
C ILE A 99 8.34 -7.21 -36.77
N THR A 100 9.19 -6.35 -36.22
CA THR A 100 9.87 -5.31 -37.00
C THR A 100 10.73 -5.94 -38.11
N TYR A 101 11.46 -7.01 -37.80
CA TYR A 101 12.27 -7.76 -38.78
C TYR A 101 11.40 -8.44 -39.85
N PHE A 102 10.27 -9.04 -39.45
CA PHE A 102 9.30 -9.63 -40.36
C PHE A 102 8.79 -8.62 -41.39
N PHE A 103 8.36 -7.44 -40.94
CA PHE A 103 7.90 -6.38 -41.83
C PHE A 103 9.02 -5.78 -42.69
N LYS A 104 10.28 -5.78 -42.23
CA LYS A 104 11.44 -5.40 -43.06
C LYS A 104 11.71 -6.42 -44.18
N THR A 105 11.46 -7.70 -43.92
CA THR A 105 11.77 -8.81 -44.85
C THR A 105 10.69 -8.97 -45.92
N ILE A 106 9.42 -8.68 -45.61
CA ILE A 106 8.35 -8.68 -46.61
C ILE A 106 8.57 -7.51 -47.57
N ARG A 107 9.02 -7.84 -48.80
CA ARG A 107 9.24 -6.85 -49.88
C ARG A 107 7.97 -6.01 -50.10
N ARG A 108 8.12 -4.68 -50.01
CA ARG A 108 7.12 -3.61 -50.30
C ARG A 108 6.31 -3.74 -51.60
N ARG A 109 6.65 -4.67 -52.49
CA ARG A 109 6.33 -4.65 -53.92
C ARG A 109 4.84 -4.67 -54.28
N ASN A 110 3.95 -5.19 -53.42
CA ASN A 110 2.52 -5.34 -53.75
C ASN A 110 1.54 -4.45 -52.93
N LEU A 111 2.01 -3.76 -51.88
CA LEU A 111 1.16 -2.92 -51.00
C LEU A 111 1.17 -1.42 -51.38
N LEU A 112 1.98 -1.07 -52.38
CA LEU A 112 2.38 0.30 -52.72
C LEU A 112 1.35 1.10 -53.53
N PHE A 113 0.29 0.48 -54.08
CA PHE A 113 -0.56 1.18 -55.06
C PHE A 113 -1.55 2.18 -54.45
N PHE A 114 -1.95 2.01 -53.17
CA PHE A 114 -2.86 2.95 -52.48
C PHE A 114 -2.28 3.60 -51.22
N LEU A 115 -1.22 3.04 -50.63
CA LEU A 115 -0.73 3.40 -49.29
C LEU A 115 0.69 4.00 -49.25
N GLY A 116 1.40 4.01 -50.38
CA GLY A 116 2.75 4.55 -50.48
C GLY A 116 2.78 5.99 -50.98
N ASP A 117 3.37 6.85 -50.15
CA ASP A 117 3.88 8.20 -50.43
C ASP A 117 2.93 9.41 -50.46
N LYS A 118 3.30 10.37 -49.59
CA LYS A 118 3.11 11.84 -49.54
C LYS A 118 1.74 12.47 -49.86
N LYS A 119 0.71 11.71 -50.20
CA LYS A 119 -0.64 12.28 -50.40
C LYS A 119 -1.18 12.84 -49.07
N PRO A 120 -1.82 14.02 -49.08
CA PRO A 120 -2.40 14.62 -47.86
C PRO A 120 -3.31 13.66 -47.08
N ALA A 121 -4.11 12.86 -47.78
CA ALA A 121 -4.98 11.85 -47.17
C ALA A 121 -4.20 10.74 -46.42
N SER A 122 -3.07 10.28 -46.96
CA SER A 122 -2.21 9.28 -46.28
C SER A 122 -1.51 9.87 -45.05
N ARG A 123 -1.16 11.16 -45.09
CA ARG A 123 -0.60 11.87 -43.92
C ARG A 123 -1.65 12.09 -42.84
N ALA A 124 -2.88 12.45 -43.23
CA ALA A 124 -4.01 12.62 -42.30
C ALA A 124 -4.38 11.29 -41.64
N LEU A 125 -4.56 10.21 -42.43
CA LEU A 125 -4.85 8.87 -41.89
C LEU A 125 -3.67 8.32 -41.07
N GLY A 126 -2.43 8.60 -41.48
CA GLY A 126 -1.24 8.25 -40.69
C GLY A 126 -1.18 8.99 -39.35
N SER A 127 -1.59 10.25 -39.31
CA SER A 127 -1.71 11.02 -38.05
C SER A 127 -2.86 10.50 -37.17
N PHE A 128 -3.99 10.11 -37.77
CA PHE A 128 -5.06 9.50 -37.01
C PHE A 128 -4.63 8.14 -36.41
N LEU A 129 -3.95 7.30 -37.20
CA LEU A 129 -3.44 6.02 -36.72
C LEU A 129 -2.32 6.18 -35.68
N SER A 130 -1.61 7.31 -35.67
CA SER A 130 -0.60 7.59 -34.66
C SER A 130 -1.17 7.96 -33.30
N LEU A 131 -2.46 8.31 -33.20
CA LEU A 131 -3.15 8.33 -31.90
C LEU A 131 -3.20 6.93 -31.28
N GLY A 132 -3.40 5.89 -32.09
CA GLY A 132 -3.36 4.50 -31.64
C GLY A 132 -1.98 4.07 -31.12
N SER A 133 -0.90 4.44 -31.82
CA SER A 133 0.46 4.17 -31.32
C SER A 133 0.83 5.03 -30.11
N SER A 134 0.33 6.27 -30.03
CA SER A 134 0.48 7.13 -28.85
C SER A 134 -0.16 6.48 -27.64
N TYR A 135 -1.40 6.01 -27.79
CA TYR A 135 -2.12 5.31 -26.74
C TYR A 135 -1.34 4.09 -26.24
N ILE A 136 -0.81 3.25 -27.16
CA ILE A 136 0.00 2.08 -26.79
C ILE A 136 1.31 2.50 -26.09
N LEU A 137 1.98 3.55 -26.55
CA LEU A 137 3.23 4.03 -25.94
C LEU A 137 2.99 4.63 -24.56
N ILE A 138 1.95 5.45 -24.40
CA ILE A 138 1.52 5.98 -23.11
C ILE A 138 1.17 4.84 -22.17
N PHE A 139 0.48 3.83 -22.68
CA PHE A 139 0.14 2.64 -21.92
C PHE A 139 1.41 1.90 -21.46
N ILE A 140 2.35 1.62 -22.36
CA ILE A 140 3.64 0.99 -22.02
C ILE A 140 4.40 1.84 -20.99
N LEU A 141 4.53 3.15 -21.21
CA LEU A 141 5.26 4.05 -20.32
C LEU A 141 4.58 4.19 -18.94
N GLY A 142 3.27 4.40 -18.91
CA GLY A 142 2.51 4.59 -17.68
C GLY A 142 2.51 3.33 -16.83
N TYR A 143 2.27 2.19 -17.45
CA TYR A 143 2.15 0.94 -16.71
C TYR A 143 3.49 0.25 -16.42
N MET A 144 4.52 0.36 -17.27
CA MET A 144 5.84 -0.22 -16.95
C MET A 144 6.65 0.62 -15.97
N LEU A 145 6.41 1.94 -15.89
CA LEU A 145 7.06 2.81 -14.90
C LEU A 145 6.28 2.95 -13.59
N SER A 146 4.94 2.83 -13.60
CA SER A 146 4.10 2.97 -12.39
C SER A 146 4.54 2.07 -11.22
N PRO A 147 4.91 0.79 -11.42
CA PRO A 147 5.40 -0.05 -10.32
C PRO A 147 6.73 0.41 -9.69
N ILE A 148 7.45 1.32 -10.35
CA ILE A 148 8.80 1.78 -9.97
C ILE A 148 8.79 3.27 -9.58
N VAL A 149 7.83 4.05 -10.08
CA VAL A 149 7.75 5.51 -9.93
C VAL A 149 6.39 5.88 -9.36
N ASN A 150 6.39 6.70 -8.30
CA ASN A 150 5.18 7.22 -7.66
C ASN A 150 4.43 8.17 -8.62
N VAL A 151 3.49 7.63 -9.40
CA VAL A 151 2.66 8.40 -10.34
C VAL A 151 1.47 9.00 -9.59
N ASN A 152 1.17 10.29 -9.82
CA ASN A 152 -0.03 10.89 -9.25
C ASN A 152 -1.29 10.40 -9.97
N HIS A 153 -1.92 9.38 -9.40
CA HIS A 153 -3.13 8.73 -9.93
C HIS A 153 -4.37 9.63 -9.94
N LYS A 154 -4.35 10.77 -9.24
CA LYS A 154 -5.46 11.73 -9.17
C LYS A 154 -5.50 12.72 -10.34
N SER A 155 -4.53 12.67 -11.26
CA SER A 155 -4.54 13.54 -12.46
C SER A 155 -5.56 13.05 -13.51
N PRO A 156 -6.29 13.94 -14.20
CA PRO A 156 -7.45 13.56 -15.01
C PRO A 156 -7.16 12.55 -16.13
N VAL A 157 -6.05 12.73 -16.86
CA VAL A 157 -5.73 11.88 -18.01
C VAL A 157 -5.15 10.54 -17.55
N SER A 158 -4.27 10.58 -16.54
CA SER A 158 -3.74 9.36 -15.92
C SER A 158 -4.85 8.52 -15.29
N ASN A 159 -5.84 9.13 -14.64
CA ASN A 159 -6.96 8.42 -14.05
C ASN A 159 -7.80 7.67 -15.10
N VAL A 160 -8.13 8.30 -16.24
CA VAL A 160 -8.90 7.65 -17.33
C VAL A 160 -8.15 6.45 -17.91
N ILE A 161 -6.82 6.56 -18.05
CA ILE A 161 -6.01 5.45 -18.55
C ILE A 161 -5.92 4.34 -17.51
N ILE A 162 -5.72 4.69 -16.23
CA ILE A 162 -5.51 3.77 -15.12
C ILE A 162 -6.78 2.97 -14.77
N THR A 163 -7.94 3.63 -14.78
CA THR A 163 -9.26 3.04 -14.50
C THR A 163 -9.77 2.10 -15.60
N GLN A 164 -9.17 2.14 -16.79
CA GLN A 164 -9.44 1.14 -17.81
C GLN A 164 -8.65 -0.14 -17.51
N SER A 165 -9.09 -0.88 -16.49
CA SER A 165 -8.61 -2.24 -16.26
C SER A 165 -8.97 -3.09 -17.48
N ASN A 166 -7.95 -3.58 -18.18
CA ASN A 166 -8.15 -4.45 -19.33
C ASN A 166 -7.43 -5.77 -19.09
N HIS A 167 -8.17 -6.87 -19.20
CA HIS A 167 -7.65 -8.21 -19.02
C HIS A 167 -6.51 -8.53 -20.00
N LEU A 168 -6.51 -7.99 -21.21
CA LEU A 168 -5.49 -8.26 -22.24
C LEU A 168 -4.10 -7.77 -21.85
N PHE A 169 -4.00 -6.86 -20.90
CA PHE A 169 -2.73 -6.31 -20.46
C PHE A 169 -2.47 -6.79 -19.03
N GLU A 170 -1.34 -7.43 -18.81
CA GLU A 170 -1.04 -7.99 -17.49
C GLU A 170 -0.69 -6.90 -16.48
N VAL A 171 -0.07 -5.82 -16.97
CA VAL A 171 0.40 -4.68 -16.17
C VAL A 171 -0.74 -3.78 -15.69
N THR A 172 -1.85 -3.65 -16.43
CA THR A 172 -3.08 -2.96 -15.94
C THR A 172 -3.64 -3.67 -14.73
N LYS A 173 -3.77 -4.99 -14.81
CA LYS A 173 -4.31 -5.79 -13.71
C LYS A 173 -3.37 -5.77 -12.51
N LEU A 174 -2.05 -5.77 -12.73
CA LEU A 174 -1.08 -5.51 -11.67
C LEU A 174 -1.34 -4.14 -11.01
N ASN A 175 -1.48 -3.07 -11.79
CA ASN A 175 -1.64 -1.70 -11.27
C ASN A 175 -2.97 -1.49 -10.52
N GLU A 176 -4.04 -2.12 -10.98
CA GLU A 176 -5.32 -2.14 -10.26
C GLU A 176 -5.14 -2.69 -8.83
N TYR A 177 -4.36 -3.75 -8.65
CA TYR A 177 -4.12 -4.37 -7.35
C TYR A 177 -3.05 -3.63 -6.56
N GLN A 178 -1.95 -3.26 -7.19
CA GLN A 178 -0.82 -2.61 -6.54
C GLN A 178 -1.10 -1.16 -6.14
N ASN A 179 -2.01 -0.45 -6.81
CA ASN A 179 -2.25 0.97 -6.57
C ASN A 179 -3.72 1.27 -6.28
N LEU A 180 -4.65 0.98 -7.21
CA LEU A 180 -6.06 1.39 -7.03
C LEU A 180 -6.71 0.74 -5.81
N ASN A 181 -6.65 -0.58 -5.70
CA ASN A 181 -7.22 -1.32 -4.57
C ASN A 181 -6.58 -0.92 -3.24
N ILE A 182 -5.31 -0.53 -3.24
CA ILE A 182 -4.59 -0.11 -2.03
C ILE A 182 -4.96 1.32 -1.65
N ASP A 183 -5.02 2.24 -2.63
CA ASP A 183 -5.43 3.62 -2.40
C ASP A 183 -6.87 3.65 -1.85
N ASP A 184 -7.77 2.86 -2.47
CA ASP A 184 -9.15 2.71 -2.00
C ASP A 184 -9.20 2.08 -0.60
N TYR A 185 -8.43 1.01 -0.35
CA TYR A 185 -8.30 0.39 0.96
C TYR A 185 -7.89 1.39 2.05
N LEU A 186 -6.83 2.18 1.78
CA LEU A 186 -6.31 3.18 2.71
C LEU A 186 -7.32 4.33 2.92
N GLU A 187 -8.03 4.75 1.87
CA GLU A 187 -9.06 5.78 1.97
C GLU A 187 -10.27 5.31 2.79
N ILE A 188 -10.69 4.05 2.63
CA ILE A 188 -11.76 3.44 3.45
C ILE A 188 -11.30 3.32 4.91
N LYS A 189 -10.08 2.83 5.17
CA LYS A 189 -9.53 2.66 6.52
C LYS A 189 -9.43 3.99 7.26
N GLU A 190 -8.92 5.04 6.60
CA GLU A 190 -8.85 6.38 7.18
C GLU A 190 -10.24 6.99 7.40
N THR A 191 -11.16 6.82 6.43
CA THR A 191 -12.53 7.33 6.57
C THR A 191 -13.27 6.63 7.73
N LYS A 192 -13.15 5.31 7.84
CA LYS A 192 -13.71 4.55 8.96
C LYS A 192 -13.16 5.07 10.29
N LYS A 193 -11.84 5.21 10.38
CA LYS A 193 -11.16 5.70 11.58
C LYS A 193 -11.58 7.12 11.97
N GLN A 194 -11.82 7.98 10.98
CA GLN A 194 -12.34 9.32 11.20
C GLN A 194 -13.74 9.29 11.83
N PHE A 195 -14.64 8.46 11.30
CA PHE A 195 -16.03 8.40 11.76
C PHE A 195 -16.25 7.53 13.00
N SER A 196 -15.35 6.59 13.29
CA SER A 196 -15.33 5.87 14.57
C SER A 196 -14.59 6.63 15.66
N PHE A 197 -14.00 7.79 15.35
CA PHE A 197 -13.07 8.52 16.21
C PHE A 197 -11.88 7.68 16.71
N GLY A 198 -11.53 6.60 16.02
CA GLY A 198 -10.41 5.73 16.37
C GLY A 198 -9.04 6.42 16.30
N PHE A 199 -8.95 7.60 15.68
CA PHE A 199 -7.72 8.41 15.75
C PHE A 199 -7.41 8.92 17.17
N ILE A 200 -8.40 8.97 18.07
CA ILE A 200 -8.20 9.36 19.46
C ILE A 200 -7.40 8.27 20.18
N ASP A 201 -7.69 7.00 19.91
CA ASP A 201 -6.94 5.86 20.44
C ASP A 201 -5.48 5.89 19.98
N ASP A 202 -5.24 6.07 18.69
CA ASP A 202 -3.88 6.19 18.13
C ASP A 202 -3.06 7.34 18.74
N ASP A 203 -3.69 8.51 18.89
CA ASP A 203 -3.03 9.68 19.47
C ASP A 203 -2.77 9.43 20.96
N PHE A 204 -3.71 8.83 21.69
CA PHE A 204 -3.54 8.43 23.09
C PHE A 204 -2.39 7.42 23.26
N GLU A 205 -2.32 6.37 22.44
CA GLU A 205 -1.21 5.41 22.43
C GLU A 205 0.13 6.08 22.11
N THR A 206 0.13 7.04 21.17
CA THR A 206 1.32 7.83 20.84
C THR A 206 1.81 8.61 22.06
N TYR A 207 0.89 9.24 22.80
CA TYR A 207 1.24 10.02 23.98
C TYR A 207 1.59 9.12 25.18
N GLN A 208 0.95 7.96 25.34
CA GLN A 208 1.33 6.95 26.33
C GLN A 208 2.75 6.44 26.06
N ARG A 209 3.10 6.20 24.79
CA ARG A 209 4.47 5.82 24.41
C ARG A 209 5.50 6.89 24.81
N ILE A 210 5.15 8.18 24.80
CA ILE A 210 6.05 9.25 25.31
C ILE A 210 6.29 9.06 26.81
N VAL A 211 5.24 8.79 27.58
CA VAL A 211 5.32 8.55 29.03
C VAL A 211 6.18 7.32 29.32
N ASP A 212 5.87 6.19 28.68
CA ASP A 212 6.57 4.91 28.88
C ASP A 212 8.06 5.04 28.52
N LEU A 213 8.36 5.75 27.42
CA LEU A 213 9.73 6.00 27.00
C LEU A 213 10.48 6.90 27.97
N ASN A 214 9.81 7.93 28.53
CA ASN A 214 10.43 8.77 29.55
C ASN A 214 10.76 7.98 30.82
N ILE A 215 9.85 7.15 31.30
CA ILE A 215 10.09 6.24 32.44
C ILE A 215 11.29 5.35 32.15
N THR A 216 11.31 4.71 30.97
CA THR A 216 12.42 3.86 30.55
C THR A 216 13.76 4.62 30.56
N PHE A 217 13.76 5.87 30.09
CA PHE A 217 14.97 6.70 30.05
C PHE A 217 15.43 7.12 31.45
N GLU A 218 14.51 7.48 32.34
CA GLU A 218 14.82 7.87 33.73
C GLU A 218 15.39 6.70 34.55
N GLU A 219 14.85 5.49 34.34
CA GLU A 219 15.29 4.26 35.00
C GLU A 219 16.59 3.70 34.41
N THR A 220 16.93 4.06 33.17
CA THR A 220 18.17 3.61 32.53
C THR A 220 19.39 4.28 33.15
N SER A 221 20.35 3.48 33.61
CA SER A 221 21.67 3.93 34.05
C SER A 221 22.55 4.35 32.87
N TRP A 222 22.26 5.49 32.24
CA TRP A 222 22.96 5.96 31.03
C TRP A 222 24.49 6.05 31.18
N ASN A 223 24.99 6.32 32.39
CA ASN A 223 26.43 6.34 32.66
C ASN A 223 27.10 4.95 32.54
N GLU A 224 26.33 3.87 32.72
CA GLU A 224 26.78 2.48 32.55
C GLU A 224 26.54 1.98 31.12
N VAL A 225 25.46 2.46 30.49
CA VAL A 225 25.10 2.10 29.10
C VAL A 225 26.04 2.74 28.09
N LEU A 226 26.38 4.01 28.27
CA LEU A 226 27.29 4.75 27.39
C LEU A 226 28.73 4.36 27.70
N MET A 227 29.49 3.96 26.67
CA MET A 227 30.89 3.55 26.81
C MET A 227 31.85 4.72 26.58
N ASN A 228 31.43 5.74 25.83
CA ASN A 228 32.23 6.89 25.44
C ASN A 228 32.03 8.06 26.43
N ASP A 229 33.13 8.56 26.98
CA ASP A 229 33.07 9.66 27.96
C ASP A 229 32.57 10.98 27.36
N GLU A 230 32.83 11.25 26.09
CA GLU A 230 32.26 12.42 25.39
C GLU A 230 30.74 12.29 25.27
N ALA A 231 30.22 11.09 25.04
CA ALA A 231 28.78 10.83 24.99
C ALA A 231 28.11 11.03 26.37
N LYS A 232 28.77 10.60 27.45
CA LYS A 232 28.31 10.84 28.84
C LYS A 232 28.28 12.34 29.17
N MET A 233 29.32 13.06 28.77
CA MET A 233 29.42 14.51 29.01
C MET A 233 28.32 15.30 28.31
N LEU A 234 27.79 14.83 27.18
CA LEU A 234 26.67 15.47 26.51
C LEU A 234 25.39 15.46 27.35
N LEU A 235 25.14 14.40 28.14
CA LEU A 235 23.94 14.32 28.98
C LEU A 235 24.05 15.09 30.29
N LEU A 236 25.27 15.47 30.72
CA LEU A 236 25.52 16.15 32.00
C LEU A 236 24.88 15.48 33.24
N GLY A 237 24.57 14.18 33.16
CA GLY A 237 23.88 13.44 34.22
C GLY A 237 22.35 13.53 34.21
N GLU A 238 21.76 14.27 33.27
CA GLU A 238 20.31 14.25 33.03
C GLU A 238 19.87 12.89 32.50
N LYS A 239 18.70 12.44 32.96
CA LYS A 239 18.14 11.12 32.61
C LYS A 239 16.79 11.21 31.91
N ASP A 240 16.21 12.40 31.82
CA ASP A 240 14.91 12.58 31.19
C ASP A 240 15.00 12.51 29.66
N LEU A 241 13.86 12.27 29.03
CA LEU A 241 13.77 12.22 27.56
C LEU A 241 14.11 13.57 26.93
N PHE A 242 13.94 14.67 27.66
CA PHE A 242 14.16 16.03 27.18
C PHE A 242 15.66 16.30 26.90
N ALA A 243 16.56 15.82 27.76
CA ALA A 243 18.00 15.96 27.61
C ALA A 243 18.50 15.50 26.23
N PHE A 244 17.97 14.38 25.73
CA PHE A 244 18.32 13.80 24.43
C PHE A 244 17.86 14.64 23.23
N THR A 245 16.87 15.51 23.41
CA THR A 245 16.32 16.41 22.38
C THR A 245 16.95 17.80 22.37
N THR A 246 17.81 18.11 23.34
CA THR A 246 18.54 19.38 23.35
C THR A 246 19.51 19.44 22.17
N LYS A 247 19.84 20.67 21.73
CA LYS A 247 20.76 20.90 20.62
C LYS A 247 22.07 21.47 21.12
N ASN A 248 23.16 20.79 20.82
CA ASN A 248 24.51 21.32 20.91
C ASN A 248 25.06 21.51 19.49
N ASP A 249 25.59 22.68 19.15
CA ASP A 249 26.07 23.03 17.81
C ASP A 249 25.08 22.70 16.66
N LYS A 250 23.80 23.00 16.89
CA LYS A 250 22.66 22.75 15.96
C LYS A 250 22.35 21.27 15.70
N LYS A 251 23.01 20.32 16.38
CA LYS A 251 22.73 18.88 16.29
C LYS A 251 22.07 18.40 17.58
N TYR A 252 21.11 17.49 17.45
CA TYR A 252 20.48 16.87 18.61
C TYR A 252 21.51 16.03 19.38
N ILE A 253 21.42 16.04 20.71
CA ILE A 253 22.31 15.23 21.56
C ILE A 253 22.20 13.74 21.23
N ILE A 254 20.99 13.23 21.01
CA ILE A 254 20.77 11.84 20.58
C ILE A 254 21.56 11.45 19.32
N ASP A 255 21.70 12.38 18.36
CA ASP A 255 22.46 12.13 17.12
C ASP A 255 23.95 12.01 17.36
N GLN A 256 24.45 12.83 18.29
CA GLN A 256 25.85 12.87 18.66
C GLN A 256 26.22 11.62 19.45
N ILE A 257 25.39 11.23 20.42
CA ILE A 257 25.55 9.99 21.19
C ILE A 257 25.56 8.78 20.27
N ILE A 258 24.55 8.62 19.40
CA ILE A 258 24.48 7.47 18.46
C ILE A 258 25.73 7.39 17.58
N LYS A 259 26.30 8.55 17.17
CA LYS A 259 27.51 8.60 16.37
C LYS A 259 28.76 8.20 17.17
N LEU A 260 28.90 8.69 18.39
CA LEU A 260 30.03 8.39 19.28
C LEU A 260 30.02 6.92 19.76
N GLU A 261 28.83 6.34 19.88
CA GLU A 261 28.57 4.98 20.38
C GLU A 261 28.29 3.97 19.25
N LYS A 262 28.81 4.21 18.04
CA LYS A 262 28.46 3.41 16.85
C LYS A 262 28.65 1.89 17.07
N GLU A 263 29.69 1.51 17.82
CA GLU A 263 30.07 0.12 18.10
C GLU A 263 29.40 -0.45 19.37
N ASN A 264 28.65 0.35 20.13
CA ASN A 264 28.02 -0.08 21.36
C ASN A 264 26.70 -0.84 21.07
N PRO A 265 26.57 -2.12 21.50
CA PRO A 265 25.35 -2.89 21.30
C PRO A 265 24.20 -2.44 22.19
N ASN A 266 24.48 -1.76 23.31
CA ASN A 266 23.49 -1.41 24.34
C ASN A 266 22.71 -0.12 24.03
N ILE A 267 23.06 0.59 22.95
CA ILE A 267 22.34 1.81 22.53
C ILE A 267 21.19 1.54 21.54
N GLY A 268 20.70 0.30 21.47
CA GLY A 268 19.59 -0.10 20.60
C GLY A 268 18.35 0.78 20.82
N ILE A 269 17.98 1.00 22.09
CA ILE A 269 16.82 1.84 22.45
C ILE A 269 16.90 3.27 21.88
N LEU A 270 18.09 3.87 21.82
CA LEU A 270 18.31 5.19 21.23
C LEU A 270 18.16 5.15 19.71
N LYS A 271 18.75 4.14 19.06
CA LYS A 271 18.68 3.95 17.60
C LYS A 271 17.23 3.74 17.15
N ASP A 272 16.50 2.90 17.87
CA ASP A 272 15.14 2.49 17.51
C ASP A 272 14.10 3.59 17.77
N ASN A 273 14.33 4.48 18.75
CA ASN A 273 13.39 5.54 19.12
C ASN A 273 13.80 6.95 18.64
N ARG A 274 14.99 7.13 18.04
CA ARG A 274 15.50 8.43 17.61
C ARG A 274 14.49 9.27 16.83
N ASP A 275 13.92 8.71 15.76
CA ASP A 275 13.05 9.45 14.87
C ASP A 275 11.71 9.80 15.55
N PHE A 276 11.22 8.90 16.40
CA PHE A 276 10.04 9.15 17.23
C PHE A 276 10.28 10.31 18.21
N ILE A 277 11.39 10.25 18.96
CA ILE A 277 11.78 11.27 19.94
C ILE A 277 11.90 12.65 19.28
N ILE A 278 12.64 12.74 18.16
CA ILE A 278 12.83 14.00 17.45
C ILE A 278 11.49 14.51 16.90
N LYS A 279 10.63 13.63 16.38
CA LYS A 279 9.32 14.02 15.83
C LYS A 279 8.40 14.62 16.90
N TYR A 280 8.36 14.02 18.09
CA TYR A 280 7.41 14.37 19.15
C TYR A 280 8.00 15.19 20.31
N GLN A 281 9.26 15.64 20.23
CA GLN A 281 9.94 16.40 21.29
C GLN A 281 9.13 17.57 21.90
N ALA A 282 8.35 18.28 21.08
CA ALA A 282 7.58 19.45 21.53
C ALA A 282 6.35 19.08 22.36
N TYR A 283 5.95 17.80 22.33
CA TYR A 283 4.84 17.27 23.12
C TYR A 283 5.29 16.90 24.54
N PHE A 284 6.59 16.66 24.77
CA PHE A 284 7.08 16.17 26.07
C PHE A 284 6.71 17.10 27.24
N PRO A 285 6.90 18.43 27.16
CA PRO A 285 6.56 19.32 28.27
C PRO A 285 5.06 19.36 28.57
N VAL A 286 4.22 19.03 27.59
CA VAL A 286 2.76 19.01 27.71
C VAL A 286 2.31 17.66 28.27
N VAL A 287 2.76 16.55 27.66
CA VAL A 287 2.35 15.20 28.02
C VAL A 287 2.94 14.76 29.37
N LEU A 288 4.23 14.99 29.62
CA LEU A 288 4.89 14.50 30.85
C LEU A 288 4.50 15.28 32.11
N ARG A 289 3.91 16.48 31.97
CA ARG A 289 3.47 17.30 33.11
C ARG A 289 2.02 17.07 33.52
N ASN A 290 1.28 16.27 32.74
CA ASN A 290 -0.13 16.02 32.97
C ASN A 290 -0.35 14.52 33.11
N GLU A 291 -1.22 14.13 34.04
CA GLU A 291 -1.61 12.73 34.17
C GLU A 291 -2.55 12.36 33.02
N LEU A 292 -2.20 11.32 32.25
CA LEU A 292 -3.02 10.81 31.15
C LEU A 292 -4.19 9.99 31.71
N HIS A 293 -5.19 10.68 32.26
CA HIS A 293 -6.33 10.04 32.92
C HIS A 293 -7.37 9.47 31.94
N ASP A 294 -7.68 10.20 30.87
CA ASP A 294 -8.62 9.76 29.84
C ASP A 294 -8.31 10.36 28.47
N ARG A 295 -9.00 9.81 27.46
CA ARG A 295 -8.85 10.13 26.04
C ARG A 295 -9.37 11.50 25.63
N GLU A 296 -10.36 12.05 26.34
CA GLU A 296 -10.97 13.33 25.95
C GLU A 296 -10.15 14.51 26.51
N ASN A 297 -9.66 14.37 27.75
CA ASN A 297 -8.81 15.36 28.40
C ASN A 297 -7.50 15.62 27.64
N ILE A 298 -6.94 14.59 26.99
CA ILE A 298 -5.70 14.75 26.23
C ILE A 298 -5.91 15.63 24.98
N MET A 299 -7.06 15.55 24.33
CA MET A 299 -7.36 16.39 23.16
C MET A 299 -7.47 17.85 23.57
N ASP A 300 -8.20 18.11 24.65
CA ASP A 300 -8.37 19.46 25.22
C ASP A 300 -7.01 20.05 25.63
N LEU A 301 -6.15 19.25 26.25
CA LEU A 301 -4.79 19.63 26.64
C LEU A 301 -3.93 20.00 25.41
N ILE A 302 -3.95 19.17 24.36
CA ILE A 302 -3.18 19.41 23.13
C ILE A 302 -3.69 20.65 22.41
N ILE A 303 -5.01 20.87 22.37
CA ILE A 303 -5.60 22.08 21.77
C ILE A 303 -5.21 23.33 22.55
N ALA A 304 -5.29 23.28 23.88
CA ALA A 304 -4.90 24.39 24.76
C ALA A 304 -3.41 24.73 24.62
N SER A 305 -2.57 23.71 24.39
CA SER A 305 -1.11 23.86 24.29
C SER A 305 -0.60 23.99 22.86
N LYS A 306 -1.49 24.13 21.86
CA LYS A 306 -1.13 24.03 20.43
C LYS A 306 -0.04 25.02 20.02
N ASP A 307 -0.09 26.27 20.52
CA ASP A 307 0.81 27.33 20.09
C ASP A 307 2.23 27.06 20.61
N ASP A 308 2.33 26.55 21.85
CA ASP A 308 3.60 26.15 22.47
C ASP A 308 4.20 24.92 21.78
N ILE A 309 3.38 23.90 21.49
CA ILE A 309 3.83 22.72 20.75
C ILE A 309 4.28 23.13 19.34
N TYR A 310 3.53 24.01 18.66
CA TYR A 310 3.86 24.47 17.31
C TYR A 310 5.17 25.25 17.29
N ALA A 311 5.37 26.19 18.21
CA ALA A 311 6.57 27.02 18.30
C ALA A 311 7.85 26.18 18.47
N ASN A 312 7.76 25.10 19.25
CA ASN A 312 8.91 24.24 19.60
C ASN A 312 9.06 22.99 18.71
N SER A 313 8.08 22.74 17.83
CA SER A 313 8.11 21.62 16.90
C SER A 313 9.02 21.86 15.70
N ASN A 314 9.70 20.80 15.27
CA ASN A 314 10.30 20.75 13.94
C ASN A 314 9.20 20.62 12.86
N ARG A 315 9.58 20.63 11.58
CA ARG A 315 8.63 20.51 10.45
C ARG A 315 7.71 19.28 10.56
N TYR A 316 8.24 18.14 10.99
CA TYR A 316 7.46 16.91 11.10
C TYR A 316 6.50 16.93 12.29
N GLY A 317 6.94 17.49 13.43
CA GLY A 317 6.09 17.72 14.60
C GLY A 317 4.94 18.69 14.30
N LYS A 318 5.22 19.78 13.56
CA LYS A 318 4.18 20.73 13.12
C LYS A 318 3.12 20.07 12.26
N MET A 319 3.54 19.26 11.28
CA MET A 319 2.62 18.50 10.43
C MET A 319 1.81 17.46 11.22
N ALA A 320 2.39 16.85 12.27
CA ALA A 320 1.67 15.94 13.14
C ALA A 320 0.60 16.68 13.96
N LEU A 321 0.97 17.83 14.55
CA LEU A 321 0.05 18.67 15.31
C LEU A 321 -1.11 19.19 14.45
N GLU A 322 -0.83 19.73 13.27
CA GLU A 322 -1.86 20.21 12.34
C GLU A 322 -2.88 19.12 12.02
N LYS A 323 -2.42 17.88 11.80
CA LYS A 323 -3.29 16.72 11.57
C LYS A 323 -4.12 16.34 12.79
N SER A 324 -3.53 16.30 13.99
CA SER A 324 -4.28 15.99 15.21
C SER A 324 -5.34 17.07 15.50
N ILE A 325 -5.02 18.35 15.29
CA ILE A 325 -5.99 19.45 15.45
C ILE A 325 -7.15 19.30 14.47
N GLU A 326 -6.90 19.03 13.19
CA GLU A 326 -7.95 18.79 12.18
C GLU A 326 -8.88 17.65 12.59
N LYS A 327 -8.31 16.55 13.11
CA LYS A 327 -9.07 15.41 13.62
C LYS A 327 -9.91 15.75 14.85
N TYR A 328 -9.35 16.47 15.82
CA TYR A 328 -10.08 16.86 17.03
C TYR A 328 -11.19 17.86 16.72
N GLN A 329 -10.96 18.81 15.81
CA GLN A 329 -12.01 19.70 15.32
C GLN A 329 -13.17 18.92 14.72
N PHE A 330 -12.89 17.93 13.87
CA PHE A 330 -13.93 17.06 13.35
C PHE A 330 -14.72 16.34 14.45
N TYR A 331 -14.05 15.83 15.49
CA TYR A 331 -14.73 15.25 16.66
C TYR A 331 -15.67 16.27 17.32
N PHE A 332 -15.18 17.46 17.68
CA PHE A 332 -16.01 18.47 18.37
C PHE A 332 -17.20 18.94 17.52
N ASP A 333 -17.00 19.10 16.22
CA ASP A 333 -18.03 19.58 15.29
C ASP A 333 -19.14 18.54 15.07
N HIS A 334 -18.82 17.24 15.15
CA HIS A 334 -19.74 16.18 14.71
C HIS A 334 -20.16 15.18 15.79
N LYS A 335 -19.49 15.13 16.97
CA LYS A 335 -19.77 14.12 18.00
C LYS A 335 -21.23 14.06 18.39
N ASN A 336 -21.85 15.21 18.66
CA ASN A 336 -23.22 15.26 19.17
C ASN A 336 -24.22 14.69 18.16
N LYS A 337 -24.02 14.97 16.87
CA LYS A 337 -24.88 14.49 15.79
C LYS A 337 -24.70 12.99 15.56
N LEU A 338 -23.46 12.50 15.60
CA LEU A 338 -23.13 11.08 15.47
C LEU A 338 -23.62 10.25 16.68
N PHE A 339 -23.45 10.78 17.89
CA PHE A 339 -23.92 10.16 19.13
C PHE A 339 -25.44 10.09 19.18
N PHE A 340 -26.12 11.18 18.81
CA PHE A 340 -27.58 11.21 18.69
C PHE A 340 -28.09 10.18 17.68
N MET A 341 -27.36 9.95 16.58
CA MET A 341 -27.73 8.97 15.57
C MET A 341 -27.74 7.53 16.14
N LEU A 342 -26.87 7.21 17.09
CA LEU A 342 -26.79 5.89 17.75
C LEU A 342 -27.46 5.84 19.13
N GLY A 343 -27.99 6.97 19.61
CA GLY A 343 -28.55 7.09 20.95
C GLY A 343 -27.55 6.73 22.05
N VAL A 344 -26.33 7.26 21.95
CA VAL A 344 -25.22 7.03 22.89
C VAL A 344 -24.82 8.36 23.55
N ASN A 345 -24.16 8.28 24.71
CA ASN A 345 -23.71 9.48 25.44
C ASN A 345 -22.20 9.56 25.69
N SER A 346 -21.44 8.51 25.34
CA SER A 346 -19.98 8.49 25.49
C SER A 346 -19.29 7.97 24.24
N LEU A 347 -18.01 8.34 24.10
CA LEU A 347 -17.14 7.85 23.02
C LEU A 347 -17.02 6.32 23.03
N GLU A 348 -16.86 5.73 24.21
CA GLU A 348 -16.76 4.27 24.36
C GLU A 348 -18.04 3.55 23.92
N GLU A 349 -19.21 4.05 24.32
CA GLU A 349 -20.50 3.47 23.90
C GLU A 349 -20.71 3.61 22.38
N TYR A 350 -20.30 4.76 21.82
CA TYR A 350 -20.35 5.02 20.38
C TYR A 350 -19.49 4.01 19.60
N GLN A 351 -18.22 3.84 19.98
CA GLN A 351 -17.29 2.92 19.33
C GLN A 351 -17.79 1.47 19.43
N ASN A 352 -18.25 1.05 20.61
CA ASN A 352 -18.79 -0.30 20.82
C ASN A 352 -20.04 -0.58 19.97
N LYS A 353 -20.96 0.38 19.85
CA LYS A 353 -22.13 0.23 18.96
C LYS A 353 -21.74 0.16 17.49
N LEU A 354 -20.76 0.94 17.03
CA LEU A 354 -20.27 0.85 15.65
C LEU A 354 -19.70 -0.53 15.33
N ILE A 355 -18.89 -1.10 16.23
CA ILE A 355 -18.35 -2.47 16.05
C ILE A 355 -19.50 -3.49 15.92
N ALA A 356 -20.51 -3.39 16.79
CA ALA A 356 -21.68 -4.27 16.73
C ALA A 356 -22.49 -4.11 15.43
N ILE A 357 -22.59 -2.87 14.91
CA ILE A 357 -23.25 -2.56 13.65
C ILE A 357 -22.50 -3.20 12.47
N GLU A 358 -21.17 -3.05 12.41
CA GLU A 358 -20.36 -3.59 11.31
C GLU A 358 -20.46 -5.12 11.17
N ASN A 359 -20.63 -5.82 12.30
CA ASN A 359 -20.72 -7.28 12.33
C ASN A 359 -22.16 -7.81 12.19
N ASN A 360 -23.16 -6.94 12.01
CA ASN A 360 -24.55 -7.33 11.84
C ASN A 360 -25.17 -6.69 10.60
N ARG A 361 -25.56 -7.51 9.63
CA ARG A 361 -26.15 -7.07 8.36
C ARG A 361 -27.30 -6.09 8.53
N GLU A 362 -28.28 -6.44 9.35
CA GLU A 362 -29.50 -5.65 9.50
C GLU A 362 -29.19 -4.30 10.14
N LEU A 363 -28.34 -4.29 11.17
CA LEU A 363 -27.90 -3.06 11.83
C LEU A 363 -27.06 -2.18 10.90
N LEU A 364 -26.15 -2.76 10.11
CA LEU A 364 -25.34 -2.03 9.13
C LEU A 364 -26.21 -1.38 8.06
N HIS A 365 -27.19 -2.12 7.53
CA HIS A 365 -28.13 -1.59 6.56
C HIS A 365 -28.95 -0.42 7.13
N GLN A 366 -29.56 -0.60 8.31
CA GLN A 366 -30.32 0.44 8.99
C GLN A 366 -29.47 1.68 9.33
N TYR A 367 -28.24 1.46 9.79
CA TYR A 367 -27.28 2.53 10.06
C TYR A 367 -26.95 3.33 8.80
N ASN A 368 -26.67 2.64 7.70
CA ASN A 368 -26.32 3.28 6.43
C ASN A 368 -27.48 4.10 5.86
N GLU A 369 -28.71 3.57 5.89
CA GLU A 369 -29.90 4.34 5.48
C GLU A 369 -30.09 5.59 6.35
N LYS A 370 -29.99 5.44 7.67
CA LYS A 370 -30.10 6.56 8.61
C LYS A 370 -29.01 7.60 8.38
N PHE A 371 -27.76 7.17 8.14
CA PHE A 371 -26.65 8.07 7.86
C PHE A 371 -26.91 8.91 6.59
N LEU A 372 -27.37 8.27 5.51
CA LEU A 372 -27.68 8.96 4.25
C LEU A 372 -28.79 10.01 4.42
N VAL A 373 -29.76 9.79 5.31
CA VAL A 373 -30.82 10.75 5.63
C VAL A 373 -30.31 11.89 6.52
N VAL A 374 -29.65 11.56 7.65
CA VAL A 374 -29.17 12.54 8.65
C VAL A 374 -28.11 13.49 8.07
N PHE A 375 -27.31 13.00 7.12
CA PHE A 375 -26.23 13.75 6.49
C PHE A 375 -26.48 14.02 5.01
N ALA A 376 -27.74 14.01 4.55
CA ALA A 376 -28.10 14.18 3.14
C ALA A 376 -27.48 15.44 2.51
N THR A 377 -27.51 16.57 3.22
CA THR A 377 -27.02 17.88 2.76
C THR A 377 -25.53 18.12 2.99
N GLU A 378 -24.85 17.29 3.80
CA GLU A 378 -23.42 17.45 4.06
C GLU A 378 -22.59 17.05 2.85
N ASN A 379 -21.75 17.98 2.38
CA ASN A 379 -20.92 17.80 1.19
C ASN A 379 -19.43 18.03 1.47
N SER A 380 -19.01 18.04 2.73
CA SER A 380 -17.58 18.05 3.06
C SER A 380 -16.91 16.80 2.50
N TYR A 381 -15.59 16.87 2.30
CA TYR A 381 -14.79 15.75 1.77
C TYR A 381 -15.05 14.45 2.54
N TYR A 382 -15.09 14.51 3.87
CA TYR A 382 -15.32 13.37 4.76
C TYR A 382 -16.69 12.71 4.55
N PHE A 383 -17.77 13.48 4.52
CA PHE A 383 -19.12 12.94 4.32
C PHE A 383 -19.31 12.39 2.90
N LYS A 384 -18.68 13.02 1.90
CA LYS A 384 -18.70 12.50 0.53
C LYS A 384 -18.04 11.13 0.46
N ASN A 385 -16.91 10.93 1.15
CA ASN A 385 -16.23 9.64 1.20
C ASN A 385 -17.08 8.56 1.86
N VAL A 386 -17.69 8.82 3.02
CA VAL A 386 -18.61 7.84 3.65
C VAL A 386 -19.78 7.50 2.74
N LYS A 387 -20.40 8.49 2.10
CA LYS A 387 -21.49 8.25 1.13
C LYS A 387 -21.04 7.36 -0.03
N THR A 388 -19.80 7.51 -0.51
CA THR A 388 -19.22 6.65 -1.54
C THR A 388 -19.04 5.22 -1.02
N ILE A 389 -18.50 5.05 0.19
CA ILE A 389 -18.30 3.75 0.85
C ILE A 389 -19.65 3.04 1.03
N ILE A 390 -20.68 3.74 1.52
CA ILE A 390 -22.02 3.18 1.68
C ILE A 390 -22.58 2.71 0.32
N LYS A 391 -22.42 3.50 -0.74
CA LYS A 391 -22.87 3.11 -2.08
C LYS A 391 -22.11 1.91 -2.63
N GLN A 392 -20.80 1.84 -2.38
CA GLN A 392 -19.99 0.68 -2.76
C GLN A 392 -20.43 -0.57 -2.01
N TYR A 393 -20.72 -0.46 -0.71
CA TYR A 393 -21.27 -1.56 0.10
C TYR A 393 -22.62 -2.01 -0.45
N GLN A 394 -23.54 -1.08 -0.71
CA GLN A 394 -24.87 -1.40 -1.27
C GLN A 394 -24.77 -2.05 -2.66
N ALA A 395 -23.78 -1.67 -3.48
CA ALA A 395 -23.58 -2.25 -4.81
C ALA A 395 -23.02 -3.68 -4.78
N HIS A 396 -22.37 -4.08 -3.67
CA HIS A 396 -21.69 -5.36 -3.51
C HIS A 396 -22.10 -6.05 -2.20
N GLU A 397 -23.34 -5.84 -1.76
CA GLU A 397 -23.81 -6.30 -0.45
C GLU A 397 -23.76 -7.83 -0.37
N GLU A 398 -24.21 -8.51 -1.42
CA GLU A 398 -24.25 -9.97 -1.47
C GLU A 398 -22.85 -10.57 -1.31
N GLU A 399 -21.87 -10.08 -2.08
CA GLU A 399 -20.49 -10.56 -1.99
C GLU A 399 -19.82 -10.17 -0.68
N PHE A 400 -20.12 -8.99 -0.13
CA PHE A 400 -19.59 -8.55 1.17
C PHE A 400 -20.02 -9.47 2.31
N LEU A 401 -21.24 -10.01 2.22
CA LEU A 401 -21.79 -10.94 3.22
C LEU A 401 -21.27 -12.36 3.08
N LEU A 402 -20.71 -12.74 1.93
CA LEU A 402 -20.00 -14.02 1.77
C LEU A 402 -18.65 -14.02 2.48
N LEU A 403 -18.13 -12.86 2.87
CA LEU A 403 -16.84 -12.70 3.52
C LEU A 403 -16.99 -12.72 5.05
N ASN A 404 -16.10 -13.47 5.71
CA ASN A 404 -16.03 -13.59 7.17
C ASN A 404 -15.77 -12.23 7.84
N ASP A 405 -16.35 -12.02 9.02
CA ASP A 405 -16.28 -10.80 9.84
C ASP A 405 -14.92 -10.55 10.51
N GLU A 406 -14.06 -11.56 10.58
CA GLU A 406 -12.64 -11.46 10.97
C GLU A 406 -11.78 -10.71 9.93
N ILE A 407 -12.25 -10.58 8.68
CA ILE A 407 -11.60 -9.72 7.69
C ILE A 407 -11.97 -8.26 8.00
N ASP A 408 -11.00 -7.35 7.96
CA ASP A 408 -11.28 -5.94 8.23
C ASP A 408 -12.30 -5.38 7.21
N PHE A 409 -13.18 -4.48 7.67
CA PHE A 409 -14.25 -3.90 6.85
C PHE A 409 -13.76 -3.32 5.51
N ALA A 410 -12.62 -2.63 5.50
CA ALA A 410 -12.06 -2.05 4.27
C ALA A 410 -11.61 -3.14 3.31
N SER A 411 -10.90 -4.15 3.80
CA SER A 411 -10.52 -5.33 3.02
C SER A 411 -11.74 -6.07 2.47
N ARG A 412 -12.78 -6.29 3.29
CA ARG A 412 -14.04 -6.92 2.87
C ARG A 412 -14.69 -6.16 1.72
N LEU A 413 -14.72 -4.83 1.79
CA LEU A 413 -15.32 -4.01 0.74
C LEU A 413 -14.56 -4.10 -0.58
N ILE A 414 -13.23 -4.05 -0.53
CA ILE A 414 -12.37 -4.21 -1.73
C ILE A 414 -12.49 -5.62 -2.32
N PHE A 415 -12.59 -6.64 -1.46
CA PHE A 415 -12.77 -8.03 -1.89
C PHE A 415 -14.14 -8.28 -2.49
N ALA A 416 -15.20 -7.71 -1.90
CA ALA A 416 -16.55 -7.79 -2.42
C ALA A 416 -16.66 -7.15 -3.81
N SER A 417 -16.08 -5.96 -4.00
CA SER A 417 -16.07 -5.30 -5.31
C SER A 417 -15.27 -6.06 -6.38
N ASN A 418 -14.37 -6.94 -5.96
CA ASN A 418 -13.51 -7.74 -6.84
C ASN A 418 -13.76 -9.25 -6.72
N TYR A 419 -14.92 -9.67 -6.19
CA TYR A 419 -15.14 -11.04 -5.73
C TYR A 419 -14.95 -12.08 -6.84
N GLU A 420 -15.56 -11.84 -8.00
CA GLU A 420 -15.46 -12.71 -9.17
C GLU A 420 -14.01 -12.89 -9.64
N GLU A 421 -13.19 -11.83 -9.62
CA GLU A 421 -11.80 -11.90 -10.07
C GLU A 421 -10.88 -12.57 -9.03
N LEU A 422 -11.11 -12.30 -7.75
CA LEU A 422 -10.31 -12.80 -6.64
C LEU A 422 -10.64 -14.26 -6.29
N PHE A 423 -11.92 -14.57 -6.05
CA PHE A 423 -12.33 -15.86 -5.49
C PHE A 423 -12.75 -16.87 -6.55
N VAL A 424 -13.49 -16.44 -7.57
CA VAL A 424 -14.03 -17.36 -8.60
C VAL A 424 -12.98 -17.64 -9.67
N LYS A 425 -12.46 -16.59 -10.31
CA LYS A 425 -11.48 -16.73 -11.40
C LYS A 425 -10.06 -16.96 -10.90
N ARG A 426 -9.75 -16.61 -9.65
CA ARG A 426 -8.41 -16.65 -9.05
C ARG A 426 -7.36 -16.00 -9.96
N THR A 427 -7.67 -14.78 -10.40
CA THR A 427 -6.91 -14.06 -11.42
C THR A 427 -5.44 -13.86 -11.00
N TRP A 428 -5.16 -13.73 -9.71
CA TRP A 428 -3.79 -13.58 -9.20
C TRP A 428 -2.94 -14.85 -9.34
N GLU A 429 -3.51 -16.05 -9.17
CA GLU A 429 -2.78 -17.32 -9.35
C GLU A 429 -2.38 -17.52 -10.81
N LYS A 430 -3.22 -17.04 -11.73
CA LYS A 430 -3.09 -17.23 -13.18
C LYS A 430 -2.22 -16.18 -13.87
N ARG A 431 -2.03 -15.00 -13.26
CA ARG A 431 -1.27 -13.88 -13.84
C ARG A 431 0.09 -13.74 -13.16
N PRO A 432 1.21 -14.08 -13.84
CA PRO A 432 2.54 -14.07 -13.22
C PRO A 432 2.95 -12.76 -12.54
N LEU A 433 2.65 -11.60 -13.12
CA LEU A 433 2.99 -10.30 -12.52
C LEU A 433 2.22 -10.06 -11.22
N LEU A 434 0.92 -10.39 -11.20
CA LEU A 434 0.08 -10.22 -10.02
C LEU A 434 0.50 -11.23 -8.93
N LYS A 435 0.80 -12.48 -9.31
CA LYS A 435 1.37 -13.49 -8.41
C LYS A 435 2.68 -13.02 -7.79
N ALA A 436 3.58 -12.46 -8.59
CA ALA A 436 4.88 -11.97 -8.12
C ALA A 436 4.73 -10.80 -7.14
N TYR A 437 3.80 -9.87 -7.40
CA TYR A 437 3.50 -8.77 -6.50
C TYR A 437 2.88 -9.25 -5.18
N MET A 438 1.88 -10.15 -5.23
CA MET A 438 1.31 -10.73 -4.01
C MET A 438 2.37 -11.47 -3.19
N ASN A 439 3.27 -12.24 -3.83
CA ASN A 439 4.39 -12.87 -3.14
C ASN A 439 5.29 -11.87 -2.42
N ASP A 440 5.64 -10.76 -3.08
CA ASP A 440 6.45 -9.72 -2.45
C ASP A 440 5.69 -9.06 -1.28
N ALA A 441 4.41 -8.76 -1.46
CA ALA A 441 3.56 -8.15 -0.42
C ALA A 441 3.42 -9.04 0.81
N LEU A 442 3.32 -10.35 0.65
CA LEU A 442 3.25 -11.30 1.76
C LEU A 442 4.61 -11.47 2.47
N LEU A 443 5.72 -11.35 1.74
CA LEU A 443 7.08 -11.53 2.28
C LEU A 443 7.66 -10.27 2.94
N ASN A 444 7.03 -9.10 2.77
CA ASN A 444 7.58 -7.82 3.23
C ASN A 444 6.48 -6.86 3.68
N ASP A 445 6.41 -6.65 4.99
CA ASP A 445 5.49 -5.73 5.68
C ASP A 445 5.58 -4.27 5.21
N LYS A 446 6.71 -3.87 4.61
CA LYS A 446 6.92 -2.51 4.09
C LYS A 446 6.22 -2.23 2.77
N ILE A 447 5.68 -3.26 2.10
CA ILE A 447 4.95 -3.07 0.85
C ILE A 447 3.50 -2.73 1.18
N HIS A 448 2.95 -1.66 0.60
CA HIS A 448 1.60 -1.18 0.92
C HIS A 448 0.48 -2.22 0.74
N GLY A 449 0.70 -3.26 -0.05
CA GLY A 449 -0.27 -4.36 -0.25
C GLY A 449 -0.22 -5.43 0.84
N HIS A 450 0.74 -5.37 1.75
CA HIS A 450 0.92 -6.39 2.78
C HIS A 450 -0.34 -6.57 3.62
N ASP A 451 -0.88 -5.48 4.17
CA ASP A 451 -2.04 -5.52 5.07
C ASP A 451 -3.26 -6.18 4.40
N ILE A 452 -3.61 -5.74 3.19
CA ILE A 452 -4.79 -6.23 2.47
C ILE A 452 -4.59 -7.66 1.96
N TYR A 453 -3.48 -7.95 1.28
CA TYR A 453 -3.30 -9.26 0.64
C TYR A 453 -2.96 -10.37 1.62
N SER A 454 -2.39 -10.04 2.79
CA SER A 454 -2.28 -10.98 3.90
C SER A 454 -3.65 -11.46 4.37
N GLN A 455 -4.67 -10.58 4.43
CA GLN A 455 -6.03 -10.99 4.83
C GLN A 455 -6.70 -11.82 3.74
N TYR A 456 -6.50 -11.44 2.48
CA TYR A 456 -7.04 -12.18 1.36
C TYR A 456 -6.53 -13.63 1.36
N ILE A 457 -5.21 -13.82 1.49
CA ILE A 457 -4.58 -15.15 1.49
C ILE A 457 -4.97 -15.92 2.74
N PHE A 458 -4.95 -15.28 3.90
CA PHE A 458 -5.43 -15.90 5.13
C PHE A 458 -6.86 -16.42 4.94
N TYR A 459 -7.80 -15.56 4.54
CA TYR A 459 -9.19 -15.93 4.33
C TYR A 459 -9.39 -17.01 3.27
N LEU A 460 -8.74 -16.87 2.10
CA LEU A 460 -8.88 -17.82 1.00
C LEU A 460 -8.50 -19.26 1.39
N TYR A 461 -7.51 -19.41 2.28
CA TYR A 461 -6.95 -20.72 2.64
C TYR A 461 -7.30 -21.20 4.05
N THR A 462 -8.00 -20.39 4.85
CA THR A 462 -8.64 -20.82 6.09
C THR A 462 -10.13 -21.11 5.91
N ASN A 463 -10.82 -20.45 4.98
CA ASN A 463 -12.27 -20.61 4.79
C ASN A 463 -12.66 -21.73 3.81
N THR A 464 -11.75 -22.65 3.46
CA THR A 464 -12.08 -23.78 2.58
C THR A 464 -12.95 -24.84 3.25
N TYR A 465 -13.09 -24.88 4.58
CA TYR A 465 -13.98 -25.80 5.29
C TYR A 465 -14.49 -25.27 6.66
N GLN A 466 -15.79 -24.91 6.71
CA GLN A 466 -16.66 -24.69 7.88
C GLN A 466 -16.31 -23.55 8.87
N ASP A 467 -17.36 -22.81 9.23
CA ASP A 467 -17.37 -21.47 9.86
C ASP A 467 -16.72 -21.34 11.25
N ASP A 468 -16.21 -22.42 11.87
CA ASP A 468 -15.70 -22.40 13.25
C ASP A 468 -14.21 -22.79 13.41
N VAL A 469 -13.47 -23.01 12.31
CA VAL A 469 -12.13 -23.64 12.37
C VAL A 469 -10.97 -22.63 12.17
N VAL A 470 -11.26 -21.40 11.74
CA VAL A 470 -10.28 -20.42 11.21
C VAL A 470 -9.15 -20.06 12.19
N LEU A 471 -9.39 -20.15 13.50
CA LEU A 471 -8.39 -19.86 14.56
C LEU A 471 -8.10 -21.08 15.47
N THR A 472 -8.35 -22.29 14.99
CA THR A 472 -8.01 -23.54 15.68
C THR A 472 -6.70 -24.14 15.15
N GLU A 473 -6.04 -25.01 15.93
CA GLU A 473 -4.84 -25.74 15.50
C GLU A 473 -5.07 -26.49 14.16
N ALA A 474 -6.25 -27.10 13.99
CA ALA A 474 -6.63 -27.79 12.75
C ALA A 474 -6.80 -26.84 11.54
N GLY A 475 -7.28 -25.61 11.75
CA GLY A 475 -7.38 -24.60 10.69
C GLY A 475 -6.02 -24.06 10.26
N ILE A 476 -5.10 -23.95 11.21
CA ILE A 476 -3.70 -23.57 10.98
C ILE A 476 -2.95 -24.69 10.22
N ASP A 477 -3.13 -25.96 10.61
CA ASP A 477 -2.56 -27.12 9.90
C ASP A 477 -3.08 -27.28 8.47
N LEU A 478 -4.37 -26.98 8.26
CA LEU A 478 -4.98 -27.00 6.93
C LEU A 478 -4.48 -25.84 6.06
N PHE A 479 -4.34 -24.65 6.64
CA PHE A 479 -3.70 -23.51 6.00
C PHE A 479 -2.26 -23.85 5.58
N PHE A 480 -1.49 -24.54 6.43
CA PHE A 480 -0.15 -25.04 6.09
C PHE A 480 -0.16 -26.01 4.90
N THR A 481 -1.07 -26.98 4.92
CA THR A 481 -1.23 -27.95 3.82
C THR A 481 -1.60 -27.28 2.50
N ASN A 482 -2.47 -26.27 2.54
CA ASN A 482 -2.90 -25.52 1.36
C ASN A 482 -1.83 -24.55 0.85
N LEU A 483 -1.07 -23.93 1.75
CA LEU A 483 0.06 -23.08 1.42
C LEU A 483 1.20 -23.85 0.76
N ASP A 484 1.52 -25.06 1.23
CA ASP A 484 2.57 -25.90 0.62
C ASP A 484 2.19 -26.37 -0.80
N ASN A 485 0.90 -26.42 -1.11
CA ASN A 485 0.38 -26.71 -2.46
C ASN A 485 0.46 -25.49 -3.42
N ILE A 486 0.69 -24.30 -2.89
CA ILE A 486 0.92 -23.09 -3.68
C ILE A 486 2.43 -22.89 -3.69
N ASP A 487 3.02 -22.75 -4.88
CA ASP A 487 4.46 -22.51 -5.04
C ASP A 487 4.86 -21.09 -4.54
N PHE A 488 4.71 -20.86 -3.24
CA PHE A 488 5.19 -19.71 -2.50
C PHE A 488 6.62 -19.97 -2.06
N ARG A 489 7.51 -19.02 -2.34
CA ARG A 489 8.91 -19.11 -1.89
C ARG A 489 9.00 -18.62 -0.45
N SER A 490 9.28 -19.53 0.47
CA SER A 490 9.34 -19.33 1.93
C SER A 490 7.95 -19.16 2.60
N PRO A 491 7.16 -20.25 2.68
CA PRO A 491 5.89 -20.26 3.41
C PRO A 491 6.01 -19.81 4.87
N ILE A 492 7.15 -20.11 5.51
CA ILE A 492 7.45 -19.74 6.92
C ILE A 492 7.57 -18.22 7.09
N ALA A 493 8.25 -17.50 6.19
CA ALA A 493 8.38 -16.05 6.30
C ALA A 493 7.04 -15.32 6.01
N ILE A 494 6.25 -15.86 5.08
CA ILE A 494 4.88 -15.36 4.83
C ILE A 494 4.02 -15.55 6.08
N TYR A 495 4.14 -16.70 6.73
CA TYR A 495 3.48 -17.00 7.98
C TYR A 495 3.90 -15.98 9.07
N GLU A 496 5.19 -15.80 9.33
CA GLU A 496 5.67 -14.89 10.38
C GLU A 496 5.13 -13.48 10.17
N ASN A 497 5.11 -13.01 8.93
CA ASN A 497 4.58 -11.69 8.60
C ASN A 497 3.06 -11.59 8.77
N ILE A 498 2.28 -12.56 8.25
CA ILE A 498 0.81 -12.55 8.38
C ILE A 498 0.42 -12.55 9.85
N PHE A 499 1.04 -13.41 10.65
CA PHE A 499 0.69 -13.61 12.06
C PHE A 499 1.35 -12.59 13.01
N SER A 500 2.34 -11.81 12.55
CA SER A 500 2.87 -10.67 13.29
C SER A 500 1.88 -9.49 13.39
N GLN A 501 0.82 -9.49 12.59
CA GLN A 501 -0.23 -8.47 12.66
C GLN A 501 -1.00 -8.61 13.99
N GLU A 502 -1.18 -7.50 14.72
CA GLU A 502 -1.74 -7.50 16.09
C GLU A 502 -3.06 -8.24 16.24
N ARG A 503 -3.91 -8.23 15.22
CA ARG A 503 -5.19 -8.93 15.23
C ARG A 503 -5.07 -10.46 15.34
N PHE A 504 -3.96 -11.05 14.86
CA PHE A 504 -3.71 -12.49 14.96
C PHE A 504 -2.89 -12.87 16.20
N LYS A 505 -2.22 -11.90 16.85
CA LYS A 505 -1.50 -12.11 18.13
C LYS A 505 -2.41 -12.54 19.29
N LYS A 506 -3.73 -12.29 19.21
CA LYS A 506 -4.70 -12.72 20.23
C LYS A 506 -4.92 -14.23 20.27
N VAL A 507 -4.41 -14.98 19.29
CA VAL A 507 -4.54 -16.44 19.25
C VAL A 507 -3.26 -17.05 19.80
N GLY A 508 -3.24 -17.42 21.09
CA GLY A 508 -2.09 -18.04 21.76
C GLY A 508 -1.58 -19.37 21.15
N LEU A 509 -2.25 -19.90 20.12
CA LEU A 509 -1.87 -21.11 19.36
C LEU A 509 -0.67 -20.90 18.41
N LEU A 510 -0.27 -19.65 18.19
CA LEU A 510 0.69 -19.21 17.18
C LEU A 510 2.13 -19.66 17.48
N ASN A 511 2.55 -19.59 18.75
CA ASN A 511 3.89 -20.00 19.16
C ASN A 511 4.08 -21.52 19.08
N ASP A 512 3.08 -22.31 19.50
CA ASP A 512 3.20 -23.77 19.52
C ASP A 512 3.09 -24.36 18.10
N ALA A 513 2.24 -23.83 17.24
CA ALA A 513 2.13 -24.24 15.84
C ALA A 513 3.37 -23.87 15.00
N LEU A 514 4.01 -22.73 15.27
CA LEU A 514 5.29 -22.33 14.66
C LEU A 514 6.42 -23.30 15.00
N ILE A 515 6.55 -23.63 16.28
CA ILE A 515 7.56 -24.56 16.79
C ILE A 515 7.35 -25.91 16.12
N SER A 516 6.11 -26.43 16.13
CA SER A 516 5.77 -27.73 15.54
C SER A 516 6.01 -27.79 14.02
N TYR A 517 5.62 -26.76 13.25
CA TYR A 517 5.88 -26.72 11.80
C TYR A 517 7.38 -26.58 11.46
N SER A 518 8.12 -25.78 12.24
CA SER A 518 9.57 -25.62 12.06
C SER A 518 10.35 -26.91 12.38
N GLU A 519 9.90 -27.69 13.38
CA GLU A 519 10.44 -29.00 13.71
C GLU A 519 10.12 -30.02 12.60
N VAL A 520 8.88 -30.07 12.10
CA VAL A 520 8.48 -31.00 11.03
C VAL A 520 9.27 -30.77 9.73
N LYS A 521 9.57 -29.52 9.34
CA LYS A 521 10.42 -29.24 8.15
C LYS A 521 11.93 -29.34 8.41
N ALA A 522 12.39 -29.25 9.66
CA ALA A 522 13.80 -29.50 9.99
C ALA A 522 14.15 -31.01 9.94
N TYR A 523 13.17 -31.89 10.09
CA TYR A 523 13.32 -33.35 10.09
C TYR A 523 12.78 -34.07 8.85
N GLY A 524 12.27 -33.34 7.84
CA GLY A 524 11.71 -33.87 6.59
C GLY A 524 12.60 -33.74 5.36
#